data_AF-M4CBU7-F1
#
_entry.id   AF-M4CBU7-F1
#
_cell.length_a   1.000
_cell.length_b   1.000
_cell.length_c   1.000
_cell.angle_alpha   90.00
_cell.angle_beta   90.00
_cell.angle_gamma   90.00
#
_symmetry.space_group_name_H-M   'P 1'
#
loop_
_entity.id
_entity.type
_entity.pdbx_description
1 polymer ?
#
loop_
_entity_poly.entity_id
_entity_poly.type
_entity_poly.pdbx_seq_one_letter_code
_entity_poly.pdbx_strand_id
1 'polypeptide(L)'
;MWPLIETKKGDWFPADVESSSMHGLQAYKVFIAVAIILGDGLYNFCKVLSRTLSGLFVQLRGTSSRASLTIEEDPTASPYSPKQSYDDQRRTRFFYQIPTWFAVGGYIIIAATSTAILPHMFHQLRWYYILVIYICAPVLAFCNAYGAGLTDWSLASTYGKLAIFTIGAWAGSEHGGMLAGLAACGVMMNIVSTASDLTQDFKTGYLTLSSPKSMFVSQVIGTAMGCVVSPCVFWLF
;
A
#
# COMPACT_ATOMS: atom_id res chain seq x y z
N MET A 1 11.69 27.16 17.11
CA MET A 1 12.97 26.46 16.88
C MET A 1 13.88 27.17 15.89
N TRP A 2 13.40 27.63 14.73
CA TRP A 2 14.27 28.27 13.72
C TRP A 2 15.08 29.51 14.16
N PRO A 3 14.53 30.43 14.97
CA PRO A 3 15.31 31.57 15.47
C PRO A 3 16.49 31.16 16.37
N LEU A 4 16.44 29.97 16.98
CA LEU A 4 17.51 29.44 17.85
C LEU A 4 18.61 28.71 17.08
N ILE A 5 18.30 28.21 15.87
CA ILE A 5 19.28 27.56 14.99
C ILE A 5 20.00 28.62 14.15
N GLU A 6 19.33 29.72 13.83
CA GLU A 6 19.91 30.87 13.12
C GLU A 6 21.03 31.55 13.92
N THR A 7 20.96 31.55 15.25
CA THR A 7 22.03 32.07 16.13
C THR A 7 23.29 31.19 16.16
N LYS A 8 23.25 29.99 15.56
CA LYS A 8 24.40 29.07 15.41
C LYS A 8 25.08 29.17 14.04
N LYS A 9 24.76 30.22 13.28
CA LYS A 9 25.43 30.58 12.02
C LYS A 9 26.92 30.84 12.27
N GLY A 10 27.80 30.16 11.52
CA GLY A 10 29.26 30.18 11.70
C GLY A 10 29.83 28.95 12.41
N ASP A 11 29.08 28.34 13.34
CA ASP A 11 29.49 27.12 14.06
C ASP A 11 28.94 25.85 13.40
N TRP A 12 27.66 25.86 13.01
CA TRP A 12 26.95 24.69 12.49
C TRP A 12 26.81 24.71 10.95
N PHE A 13 26.82 25.89 10.35
CA PHE A 13 26.78 26.10 8.90
C PHE A 13 27.45 27.43 8.55
N PRO A 14 27.99 27.59 7.32
CA PRO A 14 28.83 28.74 6.99
C PRO A 14 28.05 30.06 7.07
N ALA A 15 28.72 31.12 7.54
CA ALA A 15 28.08 32.42 7.78
C ALA A 15 27.85 33.24 6.49
N ASP A 16 28.53 32.82 5.44
CA ASP A 16 28.68 33.42 4.12
C ASP A 16 27.64 32.91 3.11
N VAL A 17 26.74 32.01 3.53
CA VAL A 17 25.68 31.48 2.67
C VAL A 17 24.35 32.23 2.87
N GLU A 18 23.67 32.53 1.76
CA GLU A 18 22.31 33.07 1.77
C GLU A 18 21.34 32.14 2.52
N SER A 19 20.34 32.74 3.19
CA SER A 19 19.35 32.02 4.00
C SER A 19 18.48 31.04 3.21
N SER A 20 18.38 31.22 1.88
CA SER A 20 17.68 30.37 0.92
C SER A 20 18.49 29.15 0.47
N SER A 21 19.81 29.14 0.71
CA SER A 21 20.72 28.12 0.18
C SER A 21 20.63 26.81 0.95
N MET A 22 20.65 25.70 0.20
CA MET A 22 20.67 24.33 0.73
C MET A 22 21.95 23.98 1.50
N HIS A 23 22.96 24.86 1.53
CA HIS A 23 24.17 24.70 2.35
C HIS A 23 24.07 25.41 3.72
N GLY A 24 22.95 26.10 4.00
CA GLY A 24 22.73 26.83 5.24
C GLY A 24 21.47 26.40 5.98
N LEU A 25 20.74 27.38 6.52
CA LEU A 25 19.55 27.15 7.35
C LEU A 25 18.42 26.37 6.62
N GLN A 26 18.33 26.51 5.29
CA GLN A 26 17.33 25.81 4.47
C GLN A 26 17.52 24.29 4.54
N ALA A 27 18.76 23.80 4.56
CA ALA A 27 19.06 22.37 4.68
C ALA A 27 18.49 21.80 5.97
N TYR A 28 18.73 22.46 7.10
CA TYR A 28 18.21 22.03 8.40
C TYR A 28 16.68 21.96 8.40
N LYS A 29 16.00 22.95 7.82
CA LYS A 29 14.53 22.93 7.68
C LYS A 29 14.06 21.71 6.87
N VAL A 30 14.68 21.46 5.71
CA VAL A 30 14.31 20.37 4.81
C VAL A 30 14.61 19.00 5.42
N PHE A 31 15.82 18.79 5.95
CA PHE A 31 16.22 17.51 6.52
C PHE A 31 15.44 17.16 7.79
N ILE A 32 15.17 18.14 8.67
CA ILE A 32 14.33 17.89 9.86
C ILE A 32 12.89 17.57 9.44
N ALA A 33 12.33 18.30 8.46
CA ALA A 33 11.00 17.99 7.94
C ALA A 33 10.93 16.58 7.32
N VAL A 34 11.94 16.21 6.53
CA VAL A 34 12.08 14.87 5.94
C VAL A 34 12.20 13.80 7.03
N ALA A 35 13.02 14.03 8.06
CA ALA A 35 13.18 13.10 9.17
C ALA A 35 11.87 12.89 9.95
N ILE A 36 11.10 13.96 10.18
CA ILE A 36 9.78 13.87 10.84
C ILE A 36 8.80 13.09 9.96
N ILE A 37 8.72 13.41 8.66
CA ILE A 37 7.84 12.73 7.71
C ILE A 37 8.19 11.24 7.60
N LEU A 38 9.49 10.92 7.54
CA LEU A 38 9.98 9.55 7.47
C LEU A 38 9.73 8.80 8.79
N GLY A 39 9.98 9.45 9.92
CA GLY A 39 9.77 8.87 11.26
C GLY A 39 8.30 8.55 11.52
N ASP A 40 7.40 9.49 11.20
CA ASP A 40 5.96 9.26 11.27
C ASP A 40 5.52 8.13 10.32
N GLY A 41 6.04 8.13 9.09
CA GLY A 41 5.77 7.07 8.12
C GLY A 41 6.22 5.69 8.63
N LEU A 42 7.44 5.58 9.15
CA LEU A 42 7.99 4.33 9.68
C LEU A 42 7.25 3.86 10.93
N TYR A 43 6.90 4.78 11.84
CA TYR A 43 6.11 4.45 13.02
C TYR A 43 4.74 3.87 12.64
N ASN A 44 4.03 4.54 11.74
CA ASN A 44 2.73 4.09 11.27
C ASN A 44 2.82 2.75 10.53
N PHE A 45 3.85 2.56 9.71
CA PHE A 45 4.16 1.29 9.06
C PHE A 45 4.31 0.15 10.08
N CYS A 46 5.22 0.30 11.05
CA CYS A 46 5.50 -0.74 12.04
C CYS A 46 4.26 -1.03 12.91
N LYS A 47 3.53 0.00 13.32
CA LYS A 47 2.32 -0.13 14.15
C LYS A 47 1.22 -0.91 13.43
N VAL A 48 0.93 -0.57 12.18
CA VAL A 48 -0.12 -1.23 11.38
C VAL A 48 0.31 -2.65 11.01
N LEU A 49 1.57 -2.85 10.64
CA LEU A 49 2.12 -4.18 10.38
C LEU A 49 1.98 -5.08 11.61
N SER A 50 2.36 -4.59 12.79
CA SER A 50 2.29 -5.34 14.05
C SER A 50 0.84 -5.70 14.39
N ARG A 51 -0.10 -4.74 14.32
CA ARG A 51 -1.52 -5.02 14.59
C ARG A 51 -2.12 -6.02 13.60
N THR A 52 -1.76 -5.90 12.32
CA THR A 52 -2.24 -6.82 11.28
C THR A 52 -1.69 -8.22 11.50
N LEU A 53 -0.40 -8.36 11.77
CA LEU A 53 0.23 -9.65 12.05
C LEU A 53 -0.33 -10.28 13.33
N SER A 54 -0.54 -9.52 14.39
CA SER A 54 -1.18 -10.02 15.61
C SER A 54 -2.62 -10.47 15.35
N GLY A 55 -3.42 -9.69 14.62
CA GLY A 55 -4.78 -10.06 14.24
C GLY A 55 -4.82 -11.34 13.41
N LEU A 56 -3.95 -11.44 12.41
CA LEU A 56 -3.81 -12.64 11.57
C LEU A 56 -3.36 -13.85 12.40
N PHE A 57 -2.38 -13.69 13.28
CA PHE A 57 -1.87 -14.78 14.12
C PHE A 57 -2.93 -15.30 15.10
N VAL A 58 -3.69 -14.40 15.73
CA VAL A 58 -4.82 -14.78 16.60
C VAL A 58 -5.90 -15.51 15.81
N GLN A 59 -6.23 -15.05 14.60
CA GLN A 59 -7.23 -15.68 13.76
C GLN A 59 -6.80 -17.06 13.25
N LEU A 60 -5.53 -17.22 12.84
CA LEU A 60 -4.97 -18.51 12.43
C LEU A 60 -4.87 -19.51 13.59
N ARG A 61 -4.49 -19.02 14.79
CA ARG A 61 -4.41 -19.85 15.99
C ARG A 61 -5.81 -20.25 16.51
N GLY A 62 -6.80 -19.36 16.41
CA GLY A 62 -8.20 -19.66 16.73
C GLY A 62 -8.87 -20.63 15.74
N THR A 63 -8.48 -20.59 14.46
CA THR A 63 -8.98 -21.54 13.44
C THR A 63 -8.45 -22.96 13.67
N SER A 64 -7.26 -23.13 14.22
CA SER A 64 -6.74 -24.46 14.60
C SER A 64 -7.55 -25.15 15.70
N SER A 65 -8.28 -24.39 16.52
CA SER A 65 -9.23 -24.94 17.52
C SER A 65 -10.66 -25.14 16.97
N ARG A 66 -10.98 -24.66 15.76
CA ARG A 66 -12.28 -24.93 15.09
C ARG A 66 -12.18 -25.99 14.00
N ALA A 67 -10.98 -26.34 13.54
CA ALA A 67 -10.78 -27.38 12.53
C ALA A 67 -11.01 -28.81 13.05
N SER A 68 -11.34 -28.99 14.34
CA SER A 68 -11.62 -30.29 14.96
C SER A 68 -13.10 -30.55 15.27
N LEU A 69 -14.04 -29.69 14.88
CA LEU A 69 -15.48 -30.00 15.02
C LEU A 69 -16.04 -30.50 13.69
N THR A 70 -15.65 -31.74 13.41
CA THR A 70 -16.36 -32.65 12.53
C THR A 70 -17.84 -32.69 12.92
N ILE A 71 -18.67 -32.80 11.90
CA ILE A 71 -20.12 -33.01 11.91
C ILE A 71 -20.50 -34.08 12.95
N GLU A 72 -21.01 -33.68 14.11
CA GLU A 72 -21.92 -34.49 14.93
C GLU A 72 -23.01 -33.56 15.48
N GLU A 73 -24.25 -33.84 15.12
CA GLU A 73 -25.44 -33.24 15.72
C GLU A 73 -25.54 -33.69 17.18
N ASP A 74 -25.18 -32.82 18.13
CA ASP A 74 -25.49 -33.01 19.56
C ASP A 74 -26.76 -32.19 19.93
N PRO A 75 -27.83 -32.80 20.49
CA PRO A 75 -29.14 -32.16 20.69
C PRO A 75 -29.21 -31.08 21.79
N THR A 76 -28.10 -30.62 22.36
CA THR A 76 -28.10 -29.72 23.52
C THR A 76 -27.38 -28.40 23.26
N ALA A 77 -27.81 -27.66 22.24
CA ALA A 77 -27.29 -26.33 21.94
C ALA A 77 -27.83 -25.26 22.92
N SER A 78 -26.92 -24.69 23.70
CA SER A 78 -27.15 -23.46 24.48
C SER A 78 -27.47 -22.26 23.56
N PRO A 79 -28.28 -21.29 24.01
CA PRO A 79 -28.82 -20.23 23.14
C PRO A 79 -27.82 -19.12 22.77
N TYR A 80 -26.52 -19.25 23.08
CA TYR A 80 -25.51 -18.19 22.93
C TYR A 80 -24.37 -18.49 21.94
N SER A 81 -24.55 -19.44 21.02
CA SER A 81 -23.67 -19.53 19.84
C SER A 81 -24.29 -18.69 18.70
N PRO A 82 -23.60 -17.67 18.16
CA PRO A 82 -24.13 -16.89 17.05
C PRO A 82 -24.29 -17.81 15.85
N LYS A 83 -25.50 -18.29 15.61
CA LYS A 83 -25.89 -19.00 14.40
C LYS A 83 -25.53 -18.07 13.24
N GLN A 84 -24.54 -18.45 12.45
CA GLN A 84 -24.17 -17.74 11.22
C GLN A 84 -25.45 -17.52 10.41
N SER A 85 -25.84 -16.25 10.23
CA SER A 85 -27.16 -15.90 9.67
C SER A 85 -27.32 -16.54 8.29
N TYR A 86 -28.51 -17.07 7.99
CA TYR A 86 -28.84 -17.66 6.69
C TYR A 86 -28.56 -16.67 5.53
N ASP A 87 -28.70 -15.38 5.81
CA ASP A 87 -28.34 -14.29 4.89
C ASP A 87 -26.83 -14.19 4.65
N ASP A 88 -25.98 -14.42 5.65
CA ASP A 88 -24.52 -14.46 5.48
C ASP A 88 -24.09 -15.70 4.67
N GLN A 89 -24.75 -16.85 4.86
CA GLN A 89 -24.50 -18.04 4.04
C GLN A 89 -24.90 -17.83 2.58
N ARG A 90 -26.06 -17.19 2.31
CA ARG A 90 -26.47 -16.84 0.94
C ARG A 90 -25.52 -15.80 0.33
N ARG A 91 -25.14 -14.76 1.06
CA ARG A 91 -24.19 -13.75 0.59
C ARG A 91 -22.82 -14.35 0.26
N THR A 92 -22.28 -15.21 1.13
CA THR A 92 -20.98 -15.88 0.89
C THR A 92 -21.02 -16.80 -0.34
N ARG A 93 -22.14 -17.49 -0.60
CA ARG A 93 -22.34 -18.32 -1.81
C ARG A 93 -22.29 -17.53 -3.11
N PHE A 94 -22.81 -16.29 -3.13
CA PHE A 94 -22.74 -15.41 -4.31
C PHE A 94 -21.44 -14.60 -4.39
N PHE A 95 -20.76 -14.37 -3.26
CA PHE A 95 -19.59 -13.50 -3.18
C PHE A 95 -18.25 -14.23 -3.42
N TYR A 96 -18.22 -15.56 -3.27
CA TYR A 96 -16.98 -16.34 -3.42
C TYR A 96 -16.81 -16.89 -4.84
N GLN A 97 -16.15 -16.16 -5.75
CA GLN A 97 -15.84 -16.73 -7.08
C GLN A 97 -14.78 -15.98 -7.91
N ILE A 98 -13.69 -15.49 -7.31
CA ILE A 98 -12.45 -15.26 -8.07
C ILE A 98 -11.51 -16.42 -7.75
N PRO A 99 -11.23 -17.32 -8.73
CA PRO A 99 -10.29 -18.40 -8.51
C PRO A 99 -8.93 -17.84 -8.09
N THR A 100 -8.38 -18.29 -6.96
CA THR A 100 -7.08 -17.83 -6.47
C THR A 100 -5.98 -18.06 -7.52
N TRP A 101 -6.10 -19.14 -8.29
CA TRP A 101 -5.18 -19.43 -9.41
C TRP A 101 -5.25 -18.37 -10.52
N PHE A 102 -6.44 -17.84 -10.83
CA PHE A 102 -6.60 -16.74 -11.79
C PHE A 102 -5.98 -15.45 -11.26
N ALA A 103 -6.15 -15.14 -9.98
CA ALA A 103 -5.55 -13.96 -9.35
C ALA A 103 -4.01 -14.05 -9.30
N VAL A 104 -3.46 -15.20 -8.89
CA VAL A 104 -2.00 -15.42 -8.84
C VAL A 104 -1.40 -15.41 -10.25
N GLY A 105 -2.02 -16.12 -11.20
CA GLY A 105 -1.57 -16.13 -12.59
C GLY A 105 -1.62 -14.74 -13.23
N GLY A 106 -2.73 -14.01 -13.05
CA GLY A 106 -2.88 -12.64 -13.52
C GLY A 106 -1.83 -11.69 -12.91
N TYR A 107 -1.57 -11.82 -11.61
CA TYR A 107 -0.54 -11.04 -10.94
C TYR A 107 0.86 -11.29 -11.53
N ILE A 108 1.25 -12.56 -11.72
CA ILE A 108 2.55 -12.92 -12.28
C ILE A 108 2.71 -12.36 -13.70
N ILE A 109 1.69 -12.50 -14.55
CA ILE A 109 1.72 -12.03 -15.94
C ILE A 109 1.83 -10.50 -15.99
N ILE A 110 1.01 -9.78 -15.22
CA ILE A 110 1.01 -8.32 -15.19
C ILE A 110 2.32 -7.79 -14.57
N ALA A 111 2.81 -8.41 -13.49
CA ALA A 111 4.08 -8.03 -12.86
C ALA A 111 5.27 -8.25 -13.81
N ALA A 112 5.31 -9.37 -14.53
CA ALA A 112 6.35 -9.65 -15.52
C ALA A 112 6.32 -8.62 -16.66
N THR A 113 5.13 -8.35 -17.20
CA THR A 113 4.93 -7.36 -18.28
C THR A 113 5.36 -5.97 -17.82
N SER A 114 4.96 -5.56 -16.62
CA SER A 114 5.32 -4.27 -16.06
C SER A 114 6.83 -4.15 -15.77
N THR A 115 7.46 -5.24 -15.31
CA THR A 115 8.92 -5.29 -15.09
C THR A 115 9.71 -5.13 -16.39
N ALA A 116 9.14 -5.51 -17.55
CA ALA A 116 9.75 -5.28 -18.86
C ALA A 116 9.53 -3.84 -19.37
N ILE A 117 8.34 -3.27 -19.18
CA ILE A 117 7.97 -1.96 -19.75
C ILE A 117 8.48 -0.78 -18.92
N LEU A 118 8.42 -0.86 -17.58
CA LEU A 118 8.80 0.24 -16.71
C LEU A 118 10.26 0.72 -16.88
N PRO A 119 11.27 -0.16 -17.05
CA PRO A 119 12.64 0.27 -17.32
C PRO A 119 12.81 1.03 -18.64
N HIS A 120 11.94 0.79 -19.63
CA HIS A 120 11.96 1.54 -20.89
C HIS A 120 11.43 2.96 -20.73
N MET A 121 10.43 3.18 -19.86
CA MET A 121 9.92 4.51 -19.55
C MET A 121 10.86 5.28 -18.60
N PHE A 122 11.37 4.58 -17.58
CA PHE A 122 12.23 5.14 -16.55
C PHE A 122 13.54 4.35 -16.50
N HIS A 123 14.51 4.70 -17.35
CA HIS A 123 15.81 4.03 -17.43
C HIS A 123 16.56 3.95 -16.09
N GLN A 124 16.28 4.86 -15.17
CA GLN A 124 16.88 4.91 -13.83
C GLN A 124 16.27 3.89 -12.87
N LEU A 125 15.06 3.39 -13.16
CA LEU A 125 14.41 2.31 -12.42
C LEU A 125 14.77 0.96 -13.07
N ARG A 126 15.95 0.45 -12.71
CA ARG A 126 16.42 -0.86 -13.20
C ARG A 126 15.47 -1.99 -12.77
N TRP A 127 15.40 -3.04 -13.60
CA TRP A 127 14.48 -4.18 -13.44
C TRP A 127 14.52 -4.83 -12.05
N TYR A 128 15.68 -4.89 -11.40
CA TYR A 128 15.83 -5.51 -10.08
C TYR A 128 15.13 -4.72 -8.97
N TYR A 129 15.06 -3.38 -9.05
CA TYR A 129 14.29 -2.58 -8.09
C TYR A 129 12.80 -2.87 -8.20
N ILE A 130 12.30 -2.99 -9.43
CA ILE A 130 10.89 -3.27 -9.73
C ILE A 130 10.51 -4.67 -9.23
N LEU A 131 11.38 -5.65 -9.44
CA LEU A 131 11.18 -7.01 -8.97
C LEU A 131 11.05 -7.06 -7.45
N VAL A 132 11.93 -6.36 -6.71
CA VAL A 132 11.84 -6.27 -5.25
C VAL A 132 10.54 -5.59 -4.81
N ILE A 133 10.15 -4.50 -5.47
CA ILE A 133 8.88 -3.82 -5.19
C ILE A 133 7.70 -4.77 -5.39
N TYR A 134 7.65 -5.54 -6.48
CA TYR A 134 6.56 -6.49 -6.72
C TYR A 134 6.58 -7.68 -5.76
N ILE A 135 7.72 -8.13 -5.26
CA ILE A 135 7.72 -9.16 -4.21
C ILE A 135 7.15 -8.61 -2.89
N CYS A 136 7.51 -7.38 -2.52
CA CYS A 136 7.07 -6.78 -1.25
C CYS A 136 5.64 -6.23 -1.31
N ALA A 137 5.21 -5.70 -2.46
CA ALA A 137 3.96 -4.96 -2.59
C ALA A 137 2.69 -5.76 -2.20
N PRO A 138 2.52 -7.05 -2.53
CA PRO A 138 1.35 -7.82 -2.10
C PRO A 138 1.20 -7.93 -0.59
N VAL A 139 2.31 -8.08 0.14
CA VAL A 139 2.31 -8.14 1.61
C VAL A 139 1.86 -6.79 2.17
N LEU A 140 2.41 -5.70 1.64
CA LEU A 140 2.07 -4.34 2.07
C LEU A 140 0.64 -3.95 1.69
N ALA A 141 0.20 -4.34 0.50
CA ALA A 141 -1.17 -4.13 0.00
C ALA A 141 -2.19 -4.87 0.87
N PHE A 142 -1.90 -6.12 1.25
CA PHE A 142 -2.73 -6.87 2.19
C PHE A 142 -2.80 -6.18 3.55
N CYS A 143 -1.66 -5.76 4.11
CA CYS A 143 -1.64 -5.06 5.39
C CYS A 143 -2.39 -3.73 5.35
N ASN A 144 -2.25 -2.97 4.26
CA ASN A 144 -2.96 -1.71 4.09
C ASN A 144 -4.46 -1.93 3.94
N ALA A 145 -4.89 -2.87 3.09
CA ALA A 145 -6.30 -3.18 2.89
C ALA A 145 -6.97 -3.67 4.18
N TYR A 146 -6.28 -4.50 4.96
CA TYR A 146 -6.77 -4.95 6.26
C TYR A 146 -6.85 -3.80 7.28
N GLY A 147 -5.79 -2.98 7.37
CA GLY A 147 -5.76 -1.81 8.25
C GLY A 147 -6.83 -0.79 7.90
N ALA A 148 -6.99 -0.47 6.62
CA ALA A 148 -8.03 0.40 6.09
C ALA A 148 -9.43 -0.20 6.34
N GLY A 149 -9.60 -1.51 6.20
CA GLY A 149 -10.88 -2.17 6.50
C GLY A 149 -11.33 -2.03 7.97
N LEU A 150 -10.38 -1.95 8.91
CA LEU A 150 -10.64 -1.80 10.36
C LEU A 150 -10.72 -0.34 10.83
N THR A 151 -9.94 0.55 10.22
CA THR A 151 -9.75 1.94 10.69
C THR A 151 -10.29 2.99 9.74
N ASP A 152 -10.78 2.58 8.58
CA ASP A 152 -11.22 3.43 7.46
C ASP A 152 -10.13 4.39 6.95
N TRP A 153 -8.87 4.08 7.24
CA TRP A 153 -7.73 4.93 6.91
C TRP A 153 -6.69 4.18 6.07
N SER A 154 -6.38 4.70 4.88
CA SER A 154 -5.34 4.15 3.99
C SER A 154 -3.99 4.79 4.25
N LEU A 155 -2.96 3.95 4.37
CA LEU A 155 -1.56 4.37 4.55
C LEU A 155 -0.76 4.36 3.25
N ALA A 156 -1.42 4.34 2.09
CA ALA A 156 -0.75 4.29 0.78
C ALA A 156 0.36 5.35 0.62
N SER A 157 0.12 6.59 1.07
CA SER A 157 1.12 7.67 1.05
C SER A 157 2.36 7.35 1.91
N THR A 158 2.16 6.72 3.06
CA THR A 158 3.23 6.30 3.97
C THR A 158 4.11 5.22 3.33
N TYR A 159 3.49 4.20 2.73
CA TYR A 159 4.22 3.16 2.00
C TYR A 159 4.96 3.73 0.79
N GLY A 160 4.35 4.67 0.07
CA GLY A 160 4.99 5.40 -1.03
C GLY A 160 6.24 6.15 -0.59
N LYS A 161 6.16 6.92 0.50
CA LYS A 161 7.31 7.64 1.08
C LYS A 161 8.44 6.68 1.47
N LEU A 162 8.13 5.55 2.10
CA LEU A 162 9.13 4.53 2.42
C LEU A 162 9.79 3.98 1.15
N ALA A 163 9.03 3.79 0.06
CA ALA A 163 9.58 3.37 -1.21
C ALA A 163 10.52 4.43 -1.82
N ILE A 164 10.20 5.73 -1.71
CA ILE A 164 11.10 6.82 -2.14
C ILE A 164 12.46 6.68 -1.47
N PHE A 165 12.48 6.59 -0.14
CA PHE A 165 13.73 6.62 0.61
C PHE A 165 14.52 5.33 0.49
N THR A 166 13.86 4.16 0.51
CA THR A 166 14.55 2.86 0.41
C THR A 166 15.13 2.64 -0.98
N ILE A 167 14.35 2.82 -2.04
CA ILE A 167 14.80 2.60 -3.42
C ILE A 167 15.70 3.76 -3.88
N GLY A 168 15.39 4.99 -3.49
CA GLY A 168 16.21 6.15 -3.82
C GLY A 168 17.59 6.09 -3.17
N ALA A 169 17.68 5.67 -1.91
CA ALA A 169 18.96 5.45 -1.23
C ALA A 169 19.74 4.29 -1.87
N TRP A 170 19.06 3.22 -2.27
CA TRP A 170 19.72 2.07 -2.90
C TRP A 170 20.17 2.33 -4.34
N ALA A 171 19.47 3.17 -5.09
CA ALA A 171 19.89 3.60 -6.43
C ALA A 171 21.10 4.55 -6.38
N GLY A 172 21.23 5.34 -5.32
CA GLY A 172 22.34 6.28 -5.15
C GLY A 172 22.23 7.51 -6.06
N SER A 173 22.95 8.58 -5.72
CA SER A 173 22.89 9.86 -6.43
C SER A 173 23.42 9.77 -7.86
N GLU A 174 24.47 8.98 -8.10
CA GLU A 174 25.12 8.86 -9.41
C GLU A 174 24.24 8.20 -10.48
N HIS A 175 23.29 7.35 -10.09
CA HIS A 175 22.39 6.66 -11.01
C HIS A 175 20.98 7.28 -11.05
N GLY A 176 20.84 8.50 -10.50
CA GLY A 176 19.57 9.22 -10.49
C GLY A 176 18.53 8.64 -9.52
N GLY A 177 18.99 8.28 -8.31
CA GLY A 177 18.15 7.69 -7.28
C GLY A 177 16.91 8.51 -6.89
N MET A 178 16.90 9.83 -7.11
CA MET A 178 15.69 10.64 -6.92
C MET A 178 14.56 10.25 -7.86
N LEU A 179 14.83 10.11 -9.16
CA LEU A 179 13.81 9.72 -10.15
C LEU A 179 13.40 8.26 -9.96
N ALA A 180 14.37 7.36 -9.67
CA ALA A 180 14.07 5.97 -9.35
C ALA A 180 13.18 5.84 -8.11
N GLY A 181 13.46 6.60 -7.03
CA GLY A 181 12.65 6.64 -5.82
C GLY A 181 11.25 7.21 -6.06
N LEU A 182 11.13 8.28 -6.84
CA LEU A 182 9.82 8.86 -7.21
C LEU A 182 8.98 7.89 -8.06
N ALA A 183 9.60 7.22 -9.03
CA ALA A 183 8.92 6.21 -9.85
C ALA A 183 8.47 5.01 -8.98
N ALA A 184 9.36 4.51 -8.11
CA ALA A 184 9.06 3.44 -7.16
C ALA A 184 7.90 3.81 -6.21
N CYS A 185 7.85 5.06 -5.76
CA CYS A 185 6.75 5.58 -4.96
C CYS A 185 5.43 5.56 -5.71
N GLY A 186 5.41 6.04 -6.96
CA GLY A 186 4.22 6.01 -7.79
C GLY A 186 3.70 4.58 -7.94
N VAL A 187 4.58 3.63 -8.21
CA VAL A 187 4.23 2.21 -8.32
C VAL A 187 3.67 1.68 -6.99
N MET A 188 4.39 1.85 -5.89
CA MET A 188 3.98 1.35 -4.56
C MET A 188 2.64 1.95 -4.10
N MET A 189 2.49 3.27 -4.23
CA MET A 189 1.30 3.98 -3.79
C MET A 189 0.05 3.53 -4.57
N ASN A 190 0.17 3.36 -5.89
CA ASN A 190 -0.94 2.86 -6.71
C ASN A 190 -1.34 1.44 -6.29
N ILE A 191 -0.38 0.51 -6.15
CA ILE A 191 -0.70 -0.88 -5.76
C ILE A 191 -1.42 -0.92 -4.41
N VAL A 192 -0.88 -0.20 -3.43
CA VAL A 192 -1.38 -0.24 -2.06
C VAL A 192 -2.71 0.51 -1.90
N SER A 193 -2.92 1.61 -2.64
CA SER A 193 -4.20 2.31 -2.69
C SER A 193 -5.26 1.45 -3.37
N THR A 194 -5.00 0.96 -4.58
CA THR A 194 -5.97 0.17 -5.35
C THR A 194 -6.40 -1.09 -4.60
N ALA A 195 -5.50 -1.74 -3.85
CA ALA A 195 -5.87 -2.88 -3.02
C ALA A 195 -6.83 -2.52 -1.86
N SER A 196 -6.62 -1.37 -1.22
CA SER A 196 -7.52 -0.84 -0.18
C SER A 196 -8.87 -0.45 -0.77
N ASP A 197 -8.85 0.31 -1.86
CA ASP A 197 -10.06 0.80 -2.53
C ASP A 197 -10.90 -0.38 -3.04
N LEU A 198 -10.26 -1.39 -3.66
CA LEU A 198 -10.94 -2.61 -4.10
C LEU A 198 -11.54 -3.40 -2.92
N THR A 199 -10.91 -3.37 -1.74
CA THR A 199 -11.43 -4.06 -0.55
C THR A 199 -12.64 -3.32 0.03
N GLN A 200 -12.62 -1.99 0.06
CA GLN A 200 -13.77 -1.17 0.45
C GLN A 200 -14.93 -1.30 -0.54
N ASP A 201 -14.60 -1.33 -1.82
CA ASP A 201 -15.50 -1.63 -2.92
C ASP A 201 -16.18 -2.98 -2.68
N PHE A 202 -15.41 -4.07 -2.50
CA PHE A 202 -15.98 -5.39 -2.22
C PHE A 202 -16.85 -5.39 -0.96
N LYS A 203 -16.46 -4.70 0.11
CA LYS A 203 -17.30 -4.56 1.30
C LYS A 203 -18.65 -3.89 0.96
N THR A 204 -18.62 -2.84 0.15
CA THR A 204 -19.83 -2.14 -0.32
C THR A 204 -20.67 -3.03 -1.24
N GLY A 205 -20.03 -3.77 -2.15
CA GLY A 205 -20.68 -4.76 -3.00
C GLY A 205 -21.37 -5.86 -2.20
N TYR A 206 -20.72 -6.35 -1.13
CA TYR A 206 -21.28 -7.34 -0.21
C TYR A 206 -22.54 -6.81 0.51
N LEU A 207 -22.52 -5.55 0.95
CA LEU A 207 -23.66 -4.92 1.63
C LEU A 207 -24.82 -4.60 0.68
N THR A 208 -24.52 -4.24 -0.56
CA THR A 208 -25.52 -3.91 -1.61
C THR A 208 -25.99 -5.12 -2.40
N LEU A 209 -25.50 -6.33 -2.09
CA LEU A 209 -25.76 -7.56 -2.85
C LEU A 209 -25.34 -7.47 -4.32
N SER A 210 -24.40 -6.58 -4.65
CA SER A 210 -23.84 -6.43 -5.98
C SER A 210 -22.84 -7.53 -6.29
N SER A 211 -22.75 -7.94 -7.56
CA SER A 211 -21.82 -8.99 -7.98
C SER A 211 -20.35 -8.53 -7.85
N PRO A 212 -19.47 -9.25 -7.13
CA PRO A 212 -18.05 -8.89 -7.01
C PRO A 212 -17.31 -8.96 -8.35
N LYS A 213 -17.74 -9.82 -9.28
CA LYS A 213 -17.16 -9.89 -10.62
C LYS A 213 -17.42 -8.61 -11.41
N SER A 214 -18.64 -8.08 -11.35
CA SER A 214 -19.00 -6.82 -12.01
C SER A 214 -18.18 -5.67 -11.44
N MET A 215 -18.01 -5.64 -10.10
CA MET A 215 -17.21 -4.62 -9.44
C MET A 215 -15.75 -4.64 -9.85
N PHE A 216 -15.13 -5.82 -9.89
CA PHE A 216 -13.75 -5.98 -10.36
C PHE A 216 -13.60 -5.54 -11.83
N VAL A 217 -14.51 -5.94 -12.71
CA VAL A 217 -14.49 -5.54 -14.13
C VAL A 217 -14.64 -4.02 -14.28
N SER A 218 -15.55 -3.39 -13.53
CA SER A 218 -15.71 -1.93 -13.53
C SER A 218 -14.44 -1.22 -13.07
N GLN A 219 -13.75 -1.73 -12.06
CA GLN A 219 -12.48 -1.16 -11.62
C GLN A 219 -11.39 -1.28 -12.70
N VAL A 220 -11.28 -2.44 -13.36
CA VAL A 220 -10.32 -2.64 -14.47
C VAL A 220 -10.60 -1.66 -15.62
N ILE A 221 -11.87 -1.49 -16.01
CA ILE A 221 -12.27 -0.53 -17.05
C ILE A 221 -11.95 0.90 -16.62
N GLY A 222 -12.27 1.26 -15.37
CA GLY A 222 -11.98 2.56 -14.80
C GLY A 222 -10.48 2.87 -14.78
N THR A 223 -9.65 1.91 -14.37
CA THR A 223 -8.19 2.03 -14.41
C THR A 223 -7.68 2.18 -15.84
N ALA A 224 -8.16 1.38 -16.79
CA ALA A 224 -7.77 1.46 -18.19
C ALA A 224 -8.13 2.83 -18.80
N MET A 225 -9.33 3.34 -18.52
CA MET A 225 -9.76 4.67 -18.94
C MET A 225 -8.88 5.75 -18.29
N GLY A 226 -8.56 5.61 -17.00
CA GLY A 226 -7.66 6.50 -16.28
C GLY A 226 -6.26 6.58 -16.89
N CYS A 227 -5.71 5.47 -17.38
CA CYS A 227 -4.42 5.44 -18.06
C CYS A 227 -4.40 6.25 -19.36
N VAL A 228 -5.54 6.43 -20.02
CA VAL A 228 -5.66 7.23 -21.26
C VAL A 228 -6.04 8.68 -20.96
N VAL A 229 -7.05 8.89 -20.10
CA VAL A 229 -7.60 10.21 -19.81
C VAL A 229 -6.61 11.05 -18.99
N SER A 230 -5.92 10.46 -18.01
CA SER A 230 -5.06 11.22 -17.09
C SER A 230 -3.88 11.90 -17.81
N PRO A 231 -3.12 11.23 -18.71
CA PRO A 231 -2.09 11.90 -19.50
C PRO A 231 -2.64 12.96 -20.46
N CYS A 232 -3.80 12.70 -21.10
CA CYS A 232 -4.44 13.66 -22.00
C CYS A 232 -4.85 14.95 -21.27
N VAL A 233 -5.40 14.83 -20.06
CA VAL A 233 -5.75 15.97 -19.22
C VAL A 233 -4.50 16.71 -18.77
N PHE A 234 -3.44 15.99 -18.35
CA PHE A 234 -2.17 16.61 -17.99
C PHE A 234 -1.56 17.41 -19.15
N TRP A 235 -1.75 16.97 -20.40
CA TRP A 235 -1.22 17.68 -21.57
C TRP A 235 -2.03 18.94 -21.94
N LEU A 236 -3.28 19.05 -21.48
CA LEU A 236 -4.13 20.22 -21.71
C LEU A 236 -3.84 21.38 -20.75
N PHE A 237 -3.17 21.12 -19.63
CA PHE A 237 -2.81 22.11 -18.60
C PHE A 237 -1.32 22.40 -18.60
#